data_AF-A0A7Y5E3A9-F1
#
_entry.id   AF-A0A7Y5E3A9-F1
#
_cell.length_a   1.000
_cell.length_b   1.000
_cell.length_c   1.000
_cell.angle_alpha   90.00
_cell.angle_beta   90.00
_cell.angle_gamma   90.00
#
_symmetry.space_group_name_H-M   'P 1'
#
loop_
_entity.id
_entity.type
_entity.pdbx_description
1 polymer ?
#
loop_
_entity_poly.entity_id
_entity_poly.type
_entity_poly.pdbx_seq_one_letter_code
_entity_poly.pdbx_strand_id
1 'polypeptide(L)'
;MRPVLLTALAACLFVTGCASPMVGMAERGDSAALSKELRARLSAHDLSEGDVTDVAHAVASRELRTAKGDAQRARVHDVHGCVEPLSSPLGDVVKTRGPGAPYALVSLYEAGELSRGTARDYLADADPLFRQIGVRTLDGEDDRARRRAAFLDAHPMVRRAALRAAIDAQDAGDESALLEAARLDPDAFVRSFAVRALALLEKPSPALANGLADLWEDADDALREDIALAWSLSPIYEQGGRDALRSLLGRGHGPGAISGATAILGGPRAKSDIELAEMSVAVLARHIESGGRRDRVLALAVSPLDRPVLLAAVEKAADDADPDVAVQGLRRLLSLEKTRARAQTRLEGYAARKDKAGRDARTALAAAGDLRIQKWVEEDLAATDPSAKVAAARALVLLGRMPRASLLLTDPDPHVRTATSCVFLRK
;
A
#
# COMPACT_ATOMS: atom_id res chain seq x y z
N MET A 1 -2.36 63.25 -53.90
CA MET A 1 -1.52 63.29 -52.68
C MET A 1 -2.47 63.03 -51.52
N ARG A 2 -2.41 62.01 -50.66
CA ARG A 2 -1.43 60.99 -50.22
C ARG A 2 -2.25 59.76 -49.73
N PRO A 3 -1.69 58.53 -49.72
CA PRO A 3 -2.31 57.37 -49.09
C PRO A 3 -2.01 57.34 -47.59
N VAL A 4 -2.95 56.88 -46.76
CA VAL A 4 -2.70 56.58 -45.34
C VAL A 4 -2.79 55.07 -45.16
N LEU A 5 -1.62 54.45 -44.94
CA LEU A 5 -1.47 53.10 -44.43
C LEU A 5 -2.01 53.04 -42.99
N LEU A 6 -2.87 52.06 -42.70
CA LEU A 6 -3.15 51.60 -41.34
C LEU A 6 -2.42 50.27 -41.13
N THR A 7 -1.33 50.33 -40.36
CA THR A 7 -0.52 49.17 -39.98
C THR A 7 -1.06 48.57 -38.69
N ALA A 8 -1.34 47.26 -38.72
CA ALA A 8 -1.75 46.47 -37.56
C ALA A 8 -0.61 46.34 -36.54
N LEU A 9 -0.92 46.55 -35.25
CA LEU A 9 -0.03 46.25 -34.14
C LEU A 9 -0.64 45.09 -33.32
N ALA A 10 -0.29 43.87 -33.70
CA ALA A 10 -0.59 42.67 -32.90
C ALA A 10 0.49 42.53 -31.82
N ALA A 11 0.15 42.86 -30.58
CA ALA A 11 1.02 42.66 -29.42
C ALA A 11 1.00 41.19 -29.00
N CYS A 12 2.02 40.42 -29.39
CA CYS A 12 2.29 39.10 -28.84
C CYS A 12 2.79 39.22 -27.39
N LEU A 13 1.88 39.08 -26.43
CA LEU A 13 2.22 38.77 -25.03
C LEU A 13 2.77 37.33 -24.97
N PHE A 14 4.09 37.18 -25.15
CA PHE A 14 4.78 35.95 -24.78
C PHE A 14 4.81 35.86 -23.25
N VAL A 15 3.83 35.16 -22.68
CA VAL A 15 3.92 34.65 -21.30
C VAL A 15 4.99 33.55 -21.32
N THR A 16 6.25 33.92 -21.17
CA THR A 16 7.30 32.96 -20.82
C THR A 16 6.94 32.44 -19.44
N GLY A 17 6.42 31.21 -19.36
CA GLY A 17 6.18 30.53 -18.11
C GLY A 17 7.50 30.43 -17.36
N CYS A 18 7.69 31.31 -16.37
CA CYS A 18 8.87 31.30 -15.53
C CYS A 18 8.84 30.03 -14.69
N ALA A 19 9.57 29.00 -15.14
CA ALA A 19 9.86 27.85 -14.29
C ALA A 19 10.48 28.36 -12.98
N SER A 20 9.93 27.91 -11.84
CA SER A 20 10.40 28.33 -10.52
C SER A 20 11.91 28.05 -10.39
N PRO A 21 12.73 29.01 -9.90
CA PRO A 21 14.15 28.78 -9.70
C PRO A 21 14.47 27.53 -8.88
N MET A 22 13.60 27.19 -7.91
CA MET A 22 13.72 25.97 -7.08
C MET A 22 13.61 24.69 -7.91
N VAL A 23 12.69 24.64 -8.88
CA VAL A 23 12.52 23.50 -9.79
C VAL A 23 13.80 23.30 -10.60
N GLY A 24 14.35 24.37 -11.18
CA GLY A 24 15.61 24.28 -11.91
C GLY A 24 16.79 23.82 -11.04
N MET A 25 16.85 24.21 -9.76
CA MET A 25 17.87 23.71 -8.82
C MET A 25 17.68 22.21 -8.54
N ALA A 26 16.44 21.77 -8.33
CA ALA A 26 16.08 20.37 -8.12
C ALA A 26 16.46 19.49 -9.32
N GLU A 27 16.16 19.92 -10.54
CA GLU A 27 16.48 19.21 -11.79
C GLU A 27 17.99 19.05 -12.00
N ARG A 28 18.78 20.06 -11.65
CA ARG A 28 20.25 19.98 -11.69
C ARG A 28 20.84 19.17 -10.54
N GLY A 29 20.10 19.01 -9.45
CA GLY A 29 20.57 18.37 -8.22
C GLY A 29 21.46 19.26 -7.37
N ASP A 30 21.29 20.58 -7.46
CA ASP A 30 21.98 21.53 -6.59
C ASP A 30 21.27 21.58 -5.23
N SER A 31 21.46 20.51 -4.44
CA SER A 31 20.80 20.36 -3.14
C SER A 31 21.18 21.48 -2.17
N ALA A 32 22.38 22.05 -2.28
CA ALA A 32 22.82 23.14 -1.42
C ALA A 32 22.07 24.44 -1.73
N ALA A 33 21.98 24.83 -3.02
CA ALA A 33 21.20 26.01 -3.43
C ALA A 33 19.71 25.83 -3.15
N LEU A 34 19.16 24.66 -3.48
CA LEU A 34 17.74 24.34 -3.21
C LEU A 34 17.43 24.41 -1.72
N SER A 35 18.30 23.86 -0.87
CA SER A 35 18.12 23.87 0.58
C SER A 35 18.19 25.29 1.15
N LYS A 36 19.07 26.14 0.60
CA LYS A 36 19.15 27.56 0.98
C LYS A 36 17.86 28.30 0.61
N GLU A 37 17.36 28.10 -0.61
CA GLU A 37 16.15 28.76 -1.11
C GLU A 37 14.89 28.31 -0.35
N LEU A 38 14.73 27.00 -0.13
CA LEU A 38 13.61 26.46 0.67
C LEU A 38 13.61 27.03 2.09
N ARG A 39 14.76 27.13 2.76
CA ARG A 39 14.85 27.77 4.09
C ARG A 39 14.42 29.23 4.03
N ALA A 40 14.90 29.98 3.04
CA ALA A 40 14.57 31.40 2.90
C ALA A 40 13.05 31.61 2.73
N ARG A 41 12.42 30.90 1.79
CA ARG A 41 10.97 31.01 1.56
C ARG A 41 10.14 30.47 2.72
N LEU A 42 10.58 29.40 3.37
CA LEU A 42 9.90 28.86 4.55
C LEU A 42 9.93 29.87 5.72
N SER A 43 11.09 30.49 5.99
CA SER A 43 11.22 31.53 7.02
C SER A 43 10.42 32.81 6.69
N ALA A 44 10.27 33.12 5.40
CA ALA A 44 9.44 34.24 4.94
C ALA A 44 7.94 33.91 4.89
N HIS A 45 7.52 32.68 5.21
CA HIS A 45 6.15 32.18 5.04
C HIS A 45 5.61 32.33 3.59
N ASP A 46 6.50 32.30 2.60
CA ASP A 46 6.21 32.46 1.17
C ASP A 46 6.28 31.13 0.40
N LEU A 47 6.37 30.00 1.11
CA LEU A 47 6.43 28.68 0.49
C LEU A 47 5.03 28.03 0.48
N SER A 48 4.38 27.98 -0.69
CA SER A 48 3.06 27.36 -0.84
C SER A 48 3.15 25.83 -0.94
N GLU A 49 2.03 25.11 -0.80
CA GLU A 49 2.00 23.67 -1.04
C GLU A 49 2.29 23.34 -2.52
N GLY A 50 1.80 24.16 -3.46
CA GLY A 50 2.07 23.99 -4.90
C GLY A 50 3.55 24.09 -5.22
N ASP A 51 4.24 25.09 -4.67
CA ASP A 51 5.70 25.23 -4.82
C ASP A 51 6.46 23.96 -4.37
N VAL A 52 6.02 23.37 -3.26
CA VAL A 52 6.65 22.16 -2.68
C VAL A 52 6.36 20.94 -3.54
N THR A 53 5.15 20.81 -4.06
CA THR A 53 4.76 19.74 -5.00
C THR A 53 5.58 19.80 -6.30
N ASP A 54 5.78 20.99 -6.87
CA ASP A 54 6.58 21.17 -8.08
C ASP A 54 8.04 20.76 -7.86
N VAL A 55 8.64 21.19 -6.74
CA VAL A 55 10.00 20.80 -6.35
C VAL A 55 10.07 19.29 -6.08
N ALA A 56 9.07 18.71 -5.42
CA ALA A 56 9.00 17.28 -5.16
C ALA A 56 8.98 16.45 -6.45
N HIS A 57 8.16 16.85 -7.42
CA HIS A 57 8.13 16.22 -8.74
C HIS A 57 9.51 16.29 -9.41
N ALA A 58 10.16 17.45 -9.40
CA ALA A 58 11.49 17.64 -9.99
C ALA A 58 12.58 16.79 -9.31
N VAL A 59 12.58 16.74 -7.97
CA VAL A 59 13.50 15.90 -7.18
C VAL A 59 13.29 14.42 -7.51
N ALA A 60 12.06 13.91 -7.39
CA ALA A 60 11.77 12.50 -7.69
C ALA A 60 12.11 12.13 -9.14
N SER A 61 11.78 12.99 -10.10
CA SER A 61 12.12 12.80 -11.52
C SER A 61 13.63 12.66 -11.72
N ARG A 62 14.42 13.52 -11.09
CA ARG A 62 15.88 13.47 -11.18
C ARG A 62 16.44 12.20 -10.53
N GLU A 63 15.98 11.86 -9.33
CA GLU A 63 16.41 10.65 -8.62
C GLU A 63 16.17 9.39 -9.46
N LEU A 64 15.00 9.28 -10.10
CA LEU A 64 14.67 8.18 -11.02
C LEU A 64 15.61 8.12 -12.24
N ARG A 65 15.86 9.25 -12.90
CA ARG A 65 16.68 9.31 -14.13
C ARG A 65 18.17 9.06 -13.88
N THR A 66 18.68 9.48 -12.72
CA THR A 66 20.12 9.43 -12.41
C THR A 66 20.55 8.16 -11.69
N ALA A 67 19.62 7.49 -10.99
CA ALA A 67 19.91 6.23 -10.31
C ALA A 67 20.22 5.10 -11.30
N LYS A 68 21.15 4.22 -10.90
CA LYS A 68 21.59 3.05 -11.68
C LYS A 68 21.61 1.81 -10.79
N GLY A 69 21.57 0.63 -11.41
CA GLY A 69 21.68 -0.64 -10.68
C GLY A 69 20.62 -0.79 -9.59
N ASP A 70 21.05 -1.24 -8.41
CA ASP A 70 20.19 -1.46 -7.24
C ASP A 70 19.55 -0.17 -6.73
N ALA A 71 20.25 0.97 -6.86
CA ALA A 71 19.69 2.26 -6.49
C ALA A 71 18.47 2.62 -7.35
N GLN A 72 18.49 2.29 -8.65
CA GLN A 72 17.35 2.52 -9.54
C GLN A 72 16.13 1.70 -9.10
N ARG A 73 16.33 0.43 -8.71
CA ARG A 73 15.25 -0.41 -8.15
C ARG A 73 14.68 0.20 -6.87
N ALA A 74 15.53 0.66 -5.97
CA ALA A 74 15.10 1.32 -4.73
C ALA A 74 14.31 2.61 -5.00
N ARG A 75 14.75 3.46 -5.94
CA ARG A 75 14.01 4.68 -6.31
C ARG A 75 12.62 4.35 -6.87
N VAL A 76 12.51 3.35 -7.76
CA VAL A 76 11.22 2.90 -8.31
C VAL A 76 10.29 2.40 -7.20
N HIS A 77 10.82 1.63 -6.25
CA HIS A 77 10.04 1.18 -5.09
C HIS A 77 9.52 2.36 -4.25
N ASP A 78 10.37 3.35 -3.97
CA ASP A 78 10.01 4.52 -3.16
C ASP A 78 8.92 5.40 -3.78
N VAL A 79 8.78 5.37 -5.12
CA VAL A 79 7.75 6.15 -5.85
C VAL A 79 6.50 5.33 -6.21
N HIS A 80 6.40 4.06 -5.81
CA HIS A 80 5.29 3.20 -6.17
C HIS A 80 3.92 3.74 -5.73
N GLY A 81 3.88 4.58 -4.68
CA GLY A 81 2.65 5.22 -4.21
C GLY A 81 2.17 6.43 -5.02
N CYS A 82 2.96 6.96 -5.96
CA CYS A 82 2.75 8.23 -6.67
C CYS A 82 3.12 8.11 -8.15
N VAL A 83 2.68 7.02 -8.79
CA VAL A 83 3.06 6.68 -10.17
C VAL A 83 2.53 7.68 -11.19
N GLU A 84 1.26 8.07 -11.10
CA GLU A 84 0.59 8.97 -12.05
C GLU A 84 1.40 10.27 -12.30
N PRO A 85 1.73 11.08 -11.27
CA PRO A 85 2.54 12.29 -11.50
C PRO A 85 3.96 11.99 -11.98
N LEU A 86 4.46 10.76 -11.86
CA LEU A 86 5.81 10.36 -12.26
C LEU A 86 5.83 9.41 -13.48
N SER A 87 4.74 9.33 -14.24
CA SER A 87 4.61 8.36 -15.31
C SER A 87 5.64 8.57 -16.42
N SER A 88 5.93 9.82 -16.78
CA SER A 88 6.97 10.16 -17.77
C SER A 88 8.39 9.79 -17.31
N PRO A 89 8.89 10.21 -16.12
CA PRO A 89 10.17 9.76 -15.60
C PRO A 89 10.29 8.23 -15.47
N LEU A 90 9.22 7.54 -15.05
CA LEU A 90 9.20 6.08 -15.00
C LEU A 90 9.26 5.46 -16.40
N GLY A 91 8.60 6.05 -17.39
CA GLY A 91 8.71 5.66 -18.79
C GLY A 91 10.14 5.81 -19.32
N ASP A 92 10.87 6.84 -18.90
CA ASP A 92 12.30 6.98 -19.23
C ASP A 92 13.13 5.87 -18.58
N VAL A 93 12.85 5.51 -17.32
CA VAL A 93 13.48 4.37 -16.65
C VAL A 93 13.23 3.07 -17.42
N VAL A 94 12.00 2.81 -17.89
CA VAL A 94 11.67 1.63 -18.69
C VAL A 94 12.54 1.55 -19.96
N LYS A 95 12.71 2.67 -20.69
CA LYS A 95 13.52 2.71 -21.92
C LYS A 95 14.98 2.32 -21.71
N THR A 96 15.52 2.51 -20.51
CA THR A 96 16.92 2.14 -20.21
C THR A 96 17.16 0.63 -20.21
N ARG A 97 16.10 -0.19 -20.05
CA ARG A 97 16.17 -1.64 -19.78
C ARG A 97 17.17 -2.00 -18.66
N GLY A 98 17.40 -1.08 -17.72
CA GLY A 98 18.21 -1.31 -16.52
C GLY A 98 17.45 -2.09 -15.44
N PRO A 99 18.08 -2.39 -14.30
CA PRO A 99 17.47 -3.24 -13.27
C PRO A 99 16.17 -2.70 -12.65
N GLY A 100 15.93 -1.38 -12.69
CA GLY A 100 14.66 -0.77 -12.26
C GLY A 100 13.55 -0.80 -13.31
N ALA A 101 13.88 -1.04 -14.59
CA ALA A 101 12.94 -0.94 -15.70
C ALA A 101 11.74 -1.91 -15.57
N PRO A 102 11.91 -3.21 -15.22
CA PRO A 102 10.77 -4.10 -15.05
C PRO A 102 9.79 -3.64 -13.95
N TYR A 103 10.31 -3.12 -12.84
CA TYR A 103 9.51 -2.64 -11.71
C TYR A 103 8.77 -1.33 -12.04
N ALA A 104 9.41 -0.45 -12.82
CA ALA A 104 8.77 0.76 -13.34
C ALA A 104 7.64 0.38 -14.30
N LEU A 105 7.87 -0.62 -15.15
CA LEU A 105 6.86 -1.14 -16.07
C LEU A 105 5.66 -1.77 -15.33
N VAL A 106 5.91 -2.53 -14.26
CA VAL A 106 4.85 -3.03 -13.36
C VAL A 106 4.03 -1.86 -12.81
N SER A 107 4.71 -0.86 -12.27
CA SER A 107 4.06 0.27 -11.60
C SER A 107 3.21 1.09 -12.58
N LEU A 108 3.71 1.35 -13.79
CA LEU A 108 2.96 2.03 -14.85
C LEU A 108 1.72 1.23 -15.28
N TYR A 109 1.84 -0.09 -15.43
CA TYR A 109 0.70 -0.93 -15.80
C TYR A 109 -0.37 -0.96 -14.71
N GLU A 110 0.02 -1.15 -13.45
CA GLU A 110 -0.92 -1.16 -12.32
C GLU A 110 -1.61 0.19 -12.09
N ALA A 111 -0.95 1.29 -12.43
CA ALA A 111 -1.52 2.63 -12.37
C ALA A 111 -2.39 3.00 -13.61
N GLY A 112 -2.46 2.13 -14.63
CA GLY A 112 -3.19 2.43 -15.87
C GLY A 112 -2.46 3.34 -16.86
N GLU A 113 -1.22 3.72 -16.56
CA GLU A 113 -0.35 4.57 -17.40
C GLU A 113 0.28 3.81 -18.58
N LEU A 114 0.22 2.47 -18.56
CA LEU A 114 0.67 1.60 -19.65
C LEU A 114 -0.52 0.86 -20.25
N SER A 115 -0.73 0.98 -21.56
CA SER A 115 -1.81 0.26 -22.24
C SER A 115 -1.62 -1.26 -22.17
N ARG A 116 -2.73 -2.00 -22.15
CA ARG A 116 -2.72 -3.47 -22.22
C ARG A 116 -2.00 -4.00 -23.45
N GLY A 117 -2.16 -3.37 -24.61
CA GLY A 117 -1.48 -3.77 -25.86
C GLY A 117 0.05 -3.70 -25.70
N THR A 118 0.55 -2.56 -25.21
CA THR A 118 1.98 -2.37 -24.94
C THR A 118 2.51 -3.35 -23.89
N ALA A 119 1.74 -3.62 -22.83
CA ALA A 119 2.11 -4.63 -21.84
C ALA A 119 2.23 -6.02 -22.48
N ARG A 120 1.30 -6.37 -23.38
CA ARG A 120 1.25 -7.67 -24.06
C ARG A 120 2.45 -7.93 -24.97
N ASP A 121 3.08 -6.89 -25.52
CA ASP A 121 4.29 -7.01 -26.34
C ASP A 121 5.46 -7.68 -25.59
N TYR A 122 5.45 -7.65 -24.26
CA TYR A 122 6.47 -8.30 -23.42
C TYR A 122 6.23 -9.80 -23.18
N LEU A 123 5.14 -10.40 -23.69
CA LEU A 123 4.79 -11.81 -23.42
C LEU A 123 5.89 -12.83 -23.74
N ALA A 124 6.71 -12.54 -24.75
CA ALA A 124 7.79 -13.40 -25.22
C ALA A 124 9.18 -12.85 -24.85
N ASP A 125 9.27 -11.83 -23.98
CA ASP A 125 10.56 -11.29 -23.58
C ASP A 125 11.40 -12.37 -22.88
N ALA A 126 12.69 -12.44 -23.23
CA ALA A 126 13.61 -13.43 -22.68
C ALA A 126 13.84 -13.19 -21.19
N ASP A 127 13.82 -11.92 -20.75
CA ASP A 127 13.94 -11.59 -19.34
C ASP A 127 12.60 -11.86 -18.61
N PRO A 128 12.57 -12.79 -17.63
CA PRO A 128 11.35 -13.09 -16.88
C PRO A 128 10.74 -11.88 -16.18
N LEU A 129 11.56 -10.89 -15.80
CA LEU A 129 11.07 -9.69 -15.12
C LEU A 129 10.25 -8.80 -16.05
N PHE A 130 10.58 -8.75 -17.34
CA PHE A 130 9.76 -8.09 -18.35
C PHE A 130 8.58 -8.97 -18.77
N ARG A 131 8.82 -10.27 -18.97
CA ARG A 131 7.79 -11.24 -19.37
C ARG A 131 6.59 -11.28 -18.43
N GLN A 132 6.81 -11.10 -17.13
CA GLN A 132 5.72 -11.06 -16.15
C GLN A 132 4.65 -10.01 -16.50
N ILE A 133 5.03 -8.90 -17.15
CA ILE A 133 4.08 -7.83 -17.53
C ILE A 133 3.16 -8.31 -18.62
N GLY A 134 3.70 -8.93 -19.67
CA GLY A 134 2.89 -9.52 -20.73
C GLY A 134 1.96 -10.59 -20.17
N VAL A 135 2.46 -11.43 -19.27
CA VAL A 135 1.68 -12.51 -18.65
C VAL A 135 0.49 -11.99 -17.84
N ARG A 136 0.57 -10.82 -17.21
CA ARG A 136 -0.57 -10.19 -16.53
C ARG A 136 -1.72 -9.82 -17.46
N THR A 137 -1.48 -9.73 -18.77
CA THR A 137 -2.53 -9.42 -19.76
C THR A 137 -3.31 -10.65 -20.22
N LEU A 138 -2.97 -11.83 -19.72
CA LEU A 138 -3.58 -13.12 -20.08
C LEU A 138 -4.90 -13.37 -19.35
N ASP A 139 -5.75 -12.35 -19.22
CA ASP A 139 -7.02 -12.40 -18.48
C ASP A 139 -8.22 -12.89 -19.34
N GLY A 140 -8.03 -13.05 -20.65
CA GLY A 140 -9.09 -13.47 -21.57
C GLY A 140 -9.36 -14.97 -21.56
N GLU A 141 -10.53 -15.38 -22.07
CA GLU A 141 -10.89 -16.79 -22.26
C GLU A 141 -9.91 -17.51 -23.20
N ASP A 142 -9.58 -16.89 -24.34
CA ASP A 142 -8.62 -17.42 -25.33
C ASP A 142 -7.18 -17.53 -24.79
N ASP A 143 -6.88 -16.85 -23.69
CA ASP A 143 -5.55 -16.84 -23.07
C ASP A 143 -5.34 -18.01 -22.10
N ARG A 144 -6.38 -18.81 -21.79
CA ARG A 144 -6.33 -19.91 -20.80
C ARG A 144 -5.11 -20.82 -20.95
N ALA A 145 -4.87 -21.33 -22.15
CA ALA A 145 -3.76 -22.27 -22.38
C ALA A 145 -2.40 -21.62 -22.11
N ARG A 146 -2.23 -20.35 -22.50
CA ARG A 146 -0.99 -19.58 -22.27
C ARG A 146 -0.83 -19.22 -20.80
N ARG A 147 -1.90 -18.83 -20.13
CA ARG A 147 -1.92 -18.53 -18.70
C ARG A 147 -1.51 -19.74 -17.88
N ARG A 148 -2.06 -20.93 -18.18
CA ARG A 148 -1.65 -22.18 -17.51
C ARG A 148 -0.22 -22.58 -17.77
N ALA A 149 0.28 -22.41 -18.99
CA ALA A 149 1.69 -22.64 -19.26
C ALA A 149 2.58 -21.73 -18.39
N ALA A 150 2.16 -20.48 -18.16
CA ALA A 150 2.87 -19.54 -17.30
C ALA A 150 2.80 -19.88 -15.80
N PHE A 151 1.84 -20.69 -15.34
CA PHE A 151 1.88 -21.26 -13.97
C PHE A 151 3.08 -22.17 -13.74
N LEU A 152 3.72 -22.66 -14.81
CA LEU A 152 4.89 -23.54 -14.76
C LEU A 152 6.18 -22.82 -15.17
N ASP A 153 6.16 -21.48 -15.32
CA ASP A 153 7.37 -20.73 -15.66
C ASP A 153 8.44 -20.90 -14.58
N ALA A 154 9.70 -21.06 -15.00
CA ALA A 154 10.82 -21.26 -14.10
C ALA A 154 10.97 -20.12 -13.08
N HIS A 155 10.60 -18.89 -13.46
CA HIS A 155 10.76 -17.72 -12.61
C HIS A 155 9.49 -17.43 -11.79
N PRO A 156 9.61 -17.30 -10.44
CA PRO A 156 8.44 -17.16 -9.57
C PRO A 156 7.61 -15.91 -9.86
N MET A 157 8.24 -14.80 -10.29
CA MET A 157 7.48 -13.58 -10.62
C MET A 157 6.58 -13.75 -11.85
N VAL A 158 6.96 -14.60 -12.81
CA VAL A 158 6.09 -14.90 -13.97
C VAL A 158 4.91 -15.76 -13.54
N ARG A 159 5.15 -16.74 -12.67
CA ARG A 159 4.07 -17.54 -12.07
C ARG A 159 3.09 -16.67 -11.27
N ARG A 160 3.59 -15.77 -10.41
CA ARG A 160 2.74 -14.81 -9.68
C ARG A 160 1.93 -13.92 -10.63
N ALA A 161 2.54 -13.44 -11.72
CA ALA A 161 1.85 -12.67 -12.74
C ALA A 161 0.72 -13.48 -13.42
N ALA A 162 0.96 -14.76 -13.72
CA ALA A 162 -0.05 -15.63 -14.30
C ALA A 162 -1.23 -15.86 -13.34
N LEU A 163 -0.96 -16.03 -12.04
CA LEU A 163 -2.00 -16.15 -11.02
C LEU A 163 -2.80 -14.86 -10.86
N ARG A 164 -2.16 -13.70 -11.02
CA ARG A 164 -2.87 -12.41 -11.05
C ARG A 164 -3.77 -12.30 -12.28
N ALA A 165 -3.30 -12.72 -13.45
CA ALA A 165 -4.15 -12.83 -14.64
C ALA A 165 -5.30 -13.84 -14.44
N ALA A 166 -5.11 -14.89 -13.64
CA ALA A 166 -6.17 -15.86 -13.32
C ALA A 166 -7.23 -15.26 -12.38
N ILE A 167 -6.82 -14.42 -11.43
CA ILE A 167 -7.73 -13.61 -10.60
C ILE A 167 -8.60 -12.72 -11.46
N ASP A 168 -8.01 -12.06 -12.46
CA ASP A 168 -8.75 -11.17 -13.36
C ASP A 168 -9.65 -11.95 -14.33
N ALA A 169 -9.21 -13.13 -14.78
CA ALA A 169 -9.97 -14.01 -15.68
C ALA A 169 -11.15 -14.73 -15.00
N GLN A 170 -11.02 -15.04 -13.70
CA GLN A 170 -12.01 -15.79 -12.90
C GLN A 170 -12.47 -17.12 -13.53
N ASP A 171 -11.61 -17.71 -14.36
CA ASP A 171 -11.93 -18.84 -15.22
C ASP A 171 -11.95 -20.16 -14.43
N ALA A 172 -13.15 -20.71 -14.21
CA ALA A 172 -13.36 -21.96 -13.49
C ALA A 172 -12.57 -23.14 -14.05
N GLY A 173 -12.19 -23.10 -15.34
CA GLY A 173 -11.33 -24.13 -15.91
C GLY A 173 -9.99 -24.24 -15.19
N ASP A 174 -9.47 -23.16 -14.62
CA ASP A 174 -8.12 -23.11 -14.03
C ASP A 174 -8.02 -23.77 -12.65
N GLU A 175 -9.15 -24.15 -12.05
CA GLU A 175 -9.23 -24.65 -10.68
C GLU A 175 -8.21 -25.75 -10.36
N SER A 176 -8.14 -26.82 -11.18
CA SER A 176 -7.21 -27.92 -10.93
C SER A 176 -5.74 -27.48 -10.98
N ALA A 177 -5.39 -26.58 -11.91
CA ALA A 177 -4.03 -26.08 -12.03
C ALA A 177 -3.68 -25.12 -10.88
N LEU A 178 -4.65 -24.35 -10.41
CA LEU A 178 -4.49 -23.46 -9.27
C LEU A 178 -4.36 -24.23 -7.95
N LEU A 179 -5.13 -25.32 -7.75
CA LEU A 179 -4.97 -26.20 -6.59
C LEU A 179 -3.59 -26.86 -6.56
N GLU A 180 -3.10 -27.30 -7.71
CA GLU A 180 -1.75 -27.87 -7.83
C GLU A 180 -0.67 -26.83 -7.51
N ALA A 181 -0.80 -25.60 -8.05
CA ALA A 181 0.09 -24.49 -7.73
C ALA A 181 0.05 -24.12 -6.24
N ALA A 182 -1.14 -24.10 -5.63
CA ALA A 182 -1.32 -23.85 -4.20
C ALA A 182 -0.67 -24.93 -3.32
N ARG A 183 -0.61 -26.19 -3.81
CA ARG A 183 -0.03 -27.33 -3.09
C ARG A 183 1.49 -27.41 -3.25
N LEU A 184 1.99 -27.28 -4.47
CA LEU A 184 3.34 -27.74 -4.84
C LEU A 184 4.31 -26.63 -5.21
N ASP A 185 3.88 -25.36 -5.36
CA ASP A 185 4.83 -24.32 -5.74
C ASP A 185 5.90 -24.12 -4.65
N PRO A 186 7.19 -24.10 -5.02
CA PRO A 186 8.27 -23.89 -4.06
C PRO A 186 8.21 -22.49 -3.41
N ASP A 187 7.60 -21.51 -4.07
CA ASP A 187 7.48 -20.13 -3.59
C ASP A 187 6.16 -19.94 -2.81
N ALA A 188 6.28 -19.63 -1.51
CA ALA A 188 5.11 -19.46 -0.62
C ALA A 188 4.14 -18.36 -1.06
N PHE A 189 4.65 -17.29 -1.70
CA PHE A 189 3.78 -16.24 -2.22
C PHE A 189 3.02 -16.72 -3.45
N VAL A 190 3.63 -17.53 -4.33
CA VAL A 190 2.90 -18.15 -5.45
C VAL A 190 1.76 -19.02 -4.93
N ARG A 191 2.00 -19.85 -3.90
CA ARG A 191 0.93 -20.66 -3.27
C ARG A 191 -0.21 -19.79 -2.74
N SER A 192 0.12 -18.69 -2.06
CA SER A 192 -0.85 -17.71 -1.52
C SER A 192 -1.68 -17.05 -2.64
N PHE A 193 -1.04 -16.61 -3.72
CA PHE A 193 -1.74 -16.05 -4.89
C PHE A 193 -2.64 -17.08 -5.58
N ALA A 194 -2.28 -18.36 -5.58
CA ALA A 194 -3.09 -19.41 -6.17
C ALA A 194 -4.38 -19.64 -5.37
N VAL A 195 -4.32 -19.61 -4.04
CA VAL A 195 -5.52 -19.64 -3.18
C VAL A 195 -6.41 -18.42 -3.42
N ARG A 196 -5.83 -17.22 -3.57
CA ARG A 196 -6.63 -16.02 -3.90
C ARG A 196 -7.30 -16.13 -5.26
N ALA A 197 -6.64 -16.72 -6.26
CA ALA A 197 -7.24 -16.99 -7.56
C ALA A 197 -8.39 -18.00 -7.46
N LEU A 198 -8.21 -19.09 -6.71
CA LEU A 198 -9.27 -20.07 -6.43
C LEU A 198 -10.49 -19.43 -5.78
N ALA A 199 -10.26 -18.51 -4.84
CA ALA A 199 -11.31 -17.81 -4.10
C ALA A 199 -12.20 -16.91 -4.97
N LEU A 200 -11.74 -16.54 -6.16
CA LEU A 200 -12.39 -15.58 -7.05
C LEU A 200 -12.89 -16.21 -8.36
N LEU A 201 -12.85 -17.53 -8.50
CA LEU A 201 -13.44 -18.21 -9.66
C LEU A 201 -14.97 -17.94 -9.71
N GLU A 202 -15.52 -17.70 -10.90
CA GLU A 202 -16.96 -17.42 -11.03
C GLU A 202 -17.85 -18.64 -10.72
N LYS A 203 -17.38 -19.83 -11.10
CA LYS A 203 -18.12 -21.09 -11.00
C LYS A 203 -17.22 -22.24 -10.52
N PRO A 204 -16.63 -22.14 -9.31
CA PRO A 204 -15.79 -23.20 -8.79
C PRO A 204 -16.61 -24.48 -8.59
N SER A 205 -15.92 -25.61 -8.63
CA SER A 205 -16.46 -26.91 -8.27
C SER A 205 -16.97 -26.92 -6.82
N PRO A 206 -18.07 -27.63 -6.53
CA PRO A 206 -18.51 -27.88 -5.15
C PRO A 206 -17.47 -28.56 -4.26
N ALA A 207 -16.42 -29.17 -4.85
CA ALA A 207 -15.33 -29.80 -4.11
C ALA A 207 -14.25 -28.82 -3.62
N LEU A 208 -14.27 -27.55 -4.08
CA LEU A 208 -13.18 -26.61 -3.81
C LEU A 208 -12.96 -26.36 -2.31
N ALA A 209 -14.02 -26.27 -1.51
CA ALA A 209 -13.88 -26.08 -0.06
C ALA A 209 -13.07 -27.20 0.60
N ASN A 210 -13.28 -28.45 0.17
CA ASN A 210 -12.51 -29.62 0.65
C ASN A 210 -11.07 -29.59 0.13
N GLY A 211 -10.88 -29.22 -1.14
CA GLY A 211 -9.52 -29.05 -1.69
C GLY A 211 -8.70 -28.01 -0.91
N LEU A 212 -9.32 -26.93 -0.46
CA LEU A 212 -8.69 -25.94 0.43
C LEU A 212 -8.44 -26.50 1.84
N ALA A 213 -9.29 -27.39 2.35
CA ALA A 213 -9.09 -28.05 3.64
C ALA A 213 -7.89 -29.01 3.60
N ASP A 214 -7.67 -29.71 2.48
CA ASP A 214 -6.50 -30.57 2.30
C ASP A 214 -5.18 -29.78 2.36
N LEU A 215 -5.19 -28.50 1.93
CA LEU A 215 -4.01 -27.62 2.00
C LEU A 215 -3.72 -27.11 3.42
N TRP A 216 -4.71 -27.12 4.32
CA TRP A 216 -4.63 -26.41 5.60
C TRP A 216 -3.56 -26.94 6.56
N GLU A 217 -3.38 -28.27 6.61
CA GLU A 217 -2.49 -28.90 7.58
C GLU A 217 -1.03 -28.53 7.35
N ASP A 218 -0.58 -28.52 6.09
CA ASP A 218 0.79 -28.17 5.69
C ASP A 218 0.99 -26.67 5.40
N ALA A 219 -0.08 -25.87 5.48
CA ALA A 219 -0.04 -24.44 5.20
C ALA A 219 0.70 -23.65 6.30
N ASP A 220 1.54 -22.70 5.87
CA ASP A 220 2.07 -21.65 6.74
C ASP A 220 0.98 -20.64 7.13
N ASP A 221 1.30 -19.74 8.08
CA ASP A 221 0.36 -18.75 8.59
C ASP A 221 -0.30 -17.92 7.48
N ALA A 222 0.48 -17.48 6.49
CA ALA A 222 -0.02 -16.60 5.43
C ALA A 222 -0.99 -17.35 4.51
N LEU A 223 -0.66 -18.59 4.14
CA LEU A 223 -1.54 -19.42 3.35
C LEU A 223 -2.83 -19.79 4.11
N ARG A 224 -2.76 -20.01 5.42
CA ARG A 224 -3.95 -20.23 6.28
C ARG A 224 -4.85 -19.00 6.35
N GLU A 225 -4.29 -17.79 6.39
CA GLU A 225 -5.06 -16.54 6.31
C GLU A 225 -5.83 -16.47 4.98
N ASP A 226 -5.17 -16.77 3.85
CA ASP A 226 -5.80 -16.75 2.52
C ASP A 226 -6.85 -17.86 2.34
N ILE A 227 -6.62 -19.07 2.88
CA ILE A 227 -7.61 -20.16 2.87
C ILE A 227 -8.86 -19.78 3.69
N ALA A 228 -8.66 -19.22 4.89
CA ALA A 228 -9.78 -18.79 5.74
C ALA A 228 -10.61 -17.70 5.06
N LEU A 229 -9.96 -16.75 4.36
CA LEU A 229 -10.65 -15.77 3.53
C LEU A 229 -11.41 -16.46 2.39
N ALA A 230 -10.80 -17.39 1.66
CA ALA A 230 -11.44 -18.09 0.55
C ALA A 230 -12.73 -18.83 0.99
N TRP A 231 -12.71 -19.52 2.13
CA TRP A 231 -13.91 -20.17 2.67
C TRP A 231 -15.05 -19.21 3.02
N SER A 232 -14.75 -17.93 3.24
CA SER A 232 -15.76 -16.91 3.58
C SER A 232 -16.49 -16.33 2.37
N LEU A 233 -15.93 -16.53 1.17
CA LEU A 233 -16.45 -15.97 -0.08
C LEU A 233 -17.44 -16.92 -0.75
N SER A 234 -18.45 -16.37 -1.41
CA SER A 234 -19.35 -17.17 -2.25
C SER A 234 -18.71 -17.52 -3.59
N PRO A 235 -19.03 -18.68 -4.17
CA PRO A 235 -19.95 -19.70 -3.65
C PRO A 235 -19.29 -20.75 -2.71
N ILE A 236 -17.99 -20.63 -2.44
CA ILE A 236 -17.22 -21.59 -1.62
C ILE A 236 -17.82 -21.73 -0.22
N TYR A 237 -18.27 -20.62 0.36
CA TYR A 237 -18.94 -20.57 1.66
C TYR A 237 -20.13 -21.53 1.73
N GLU A 238 -21.03 -21.47 0.74
CA GLU A 238 -22.19 -22.36 0.64
C GLU A 238 -21.80 -23.82 0.36
N GLN A 239 -20.67 -24.04 -0.29
CA GLN A 239 -20.19 -25.35 -0.73
C GLN A 239 -19.25 -26.02 0.29
N GLY A 240 -19.44 -25.74 1.58
CA GLY A 240 -18.67 -26.35 2.68
C GLY A 240 -17.71 -25.39 3.40
N GLY A 241 -17.45 -24.21 2.85
CA GLY A 241 -16.63 -23.19 3.50
C GLY A 241 -17.20 -22.74 4.85
N ARG A 242 -18.53 -22.67 5.00
CA ARG A 242 -19.20 -22.39 6.28
C ARG A 242 -18.78 -23.38 7.38
N ASP A 243 -18.73 -24.67 7.07
CA ASP A 243 -18.42 -25.71 8.04
C ASP A 243 -16.94 -25.70 8.41
N ALA A 244 -16.07 -25.48 7.42
CA ALA A 244 -14.64 -25.28 7.64
C ALA A 244 -14.38 -24.07 8.56
N LEU A 245 -15.04 -22.94 8.32
CA LEU A 245 -14.94 -21.74 9.16
C LEU A 245 -15.47 -21.97 10.58
N ARG A 246 -16.57 -22.70 10.75
CA ARG A 246 -17.08 -23.04 12.10
C ARG A 246 -16.07 -23.86 12.88
N SER A 247 -15.45 -24.86 12.23
CA SER A 247 -14.39 -25.67 12.82
C SER A 247 -13.17 -24.81 13.20
N LEU A 248 -12.72 -23.95 12.28
CA LEU A 248 -11.60 -23.03 12.49
C LEU A 248 -11.83 -22.10 13.68
N LEU A 249 -12.98 -21.42 13.71
CA LEU A 249 -13.31 -20.47 14.78
C LEU A 249 -13.57 -21.19 16.11
N GLY A 250 -14.10 -22.42 16.09
CA GLY A 250 -14.25 -23.27 17.27
C GLY A 250 -12.92 -23.60 17.93
N ARG A 251 -11.87 -23.85 17.13
CA ARG A 251 -10.49 -23.95 17.64
C ARG A 251 -10.01 -22.58 18.12
N GLY A 252 -10.11 -21.56 17.26
CA GLY A 252 -9.91 -20.15 17.64
C GLY A 252 -8.45 -19.74 17.92
N HIS A 253 -7.48 -20.32 17.21
CA HIS A 253 -6.05 -20.02 17.39
C HIS A 253 -5.41 -19.54 16.09
N GLY A 254 -4.50 -18.58 16.21
CA GLY A 254 -3.58 -18.17 15.16
C GLY A 254 -4.18 -17.24 14.11
N PRO A 255 -3.34 -16.75 13.18
CA PRO A 255 -3.70 -15.72 12.22
C PRO A 255 -4.85 -16.12 11.28
N GLY A 256 -4.94 -17.40 10.88
CA GLY A 256 -6.05 -17.90 10.07
C GLY A 256 -7.42 -17.70 10.75
N ALA A 257 -7.52 -17.91 12.06
CA ALA A 257 -8.76 -17.68 12.81
C ALA A 257 -9.11 -16.18 12.89
N ILE A 258 -8.13 -15.30 13.03
CA ILE A 258 -8.32 -13.84 12.99
C ILE A 258 -8.84 -13.40 11.61
N SER A 259 -8.23 -13.90 10.53
CA SER A 259 -8.63 -13.59 9.16
C SER A 259 -10.02 -14.11 8.83
N GLY A 260 -10.35 -15.35 9.20
CA GLY A 260 -11.70 -15.90 9.05
C GLY A 260 -12.75 -15.10 9.84
N ALA A 261 -12.45 -14.75 11.09
CA ALA A 261 -13.34 -13.93 11.91
C ALA A 261 -13.58 -12.53 11.31
N THR A 262 -12.51 -11.91 10.80
CA THR A 262 -12.55 -10.60 10.14
C THR A 262 -13.42 -10.65 8.89
N ALA A 263 -13.24 -11.68 8.06
CA ALA A 263 -13.99 -11.83 6.82
C ALA A 263 -15.49 -12.03 7.06
N ILE A 264 -15.86 -12.82 8.09
CA ILE A 264 -17.26 -12.97 8.50
C ILE A 264 -17.85 -11.64 8.96
N LEU A 265 -17.15 -10.90 9.83
CA LEU A 265 -17.67 -9.66 10.42
C LEU A 265 -17.68 -8.47 9.45
N GLY A 266 -16.76 -8.43 8.49
CA GLY A 266 -16.69 -7.39 7.47
C GLY A 266 -17.61 -7.63 6.26
N GLY A 267 -18.09 -8.86 6.08
CA GLY A 267 -18.87 -9.27 4.92
C GLY A 267 -20.40 -9.29 5.14
N PRO A 268 -21.16 -9.70 4.11
CA PRO A 268 -22.62 -9.87 4.23
C PRO A 268 -23.02 -10.90 5.28
N ARG A 269 -22.12 -11.82 5.64
CA ARG A 269 -22.34 -12.91 6.60
C ARG A 269 -22.54 -12.44 8.04
N ALA A 270 -22.02 -11.26 8.39
CA ALA A 270 -22.18 -10.67 9.73
C ALA A 270 -23.66 -10.50 10.17
N LYS A 271 -24.59 -10.44 9.20
CA LYS A 271 -26.04 -10.33 9.44
C LYS A 271 -26.80 -11.61 9.15
N SER A 272 -26.34 -12.44 8.21
CA SER A 272 -27.07 -13.65 7.78
C SER A 272 -26.70 -14.90 8.57
N ASP A 273 -25.50 -14.97 9.14
CA ASP A 273 -25.04 -16.10 9.96
C ASP A 273 -24.61 -15.60 11.36
N ILE A 274 -25.60 -15.43 12.23
CA ILE A 274 -25.42 -14.90 13.58
C ILE A 274 -24.51 -15.80 14.42
N GLU A 275 -24.61 -17.13 14.25
CA GLU A 275 -23.76 -18.09 14.95
C GLU A 275 -22.28 -17.83 14.66
N LEU A 276 -21.90 -17.81 13.38
CA LEU A 276 -20.51 -17.53 12.99
C LEU A 276 -20.08 -16.11 13.35
N ALA A 277 -20.98 -15.12 13.29
CA ALA A 277 -20.66 -13.76 13.69
C ALA A 277 -20.30 -13.66 15.18
N GLU A 278 -21.07 -14.30 16.07
CA GLU A 278 -20.78 -14.32 17.50
C GLU A 278 -19.49 -15.10 17.83
N MET A 279 -19.25 -16.23 17.15
CA MET A 279 -17.97 -16.94 17.24
C MET A 279 -16.80 -16.05 16.83
N SER A 280 -16.96 -15.28 15.75
CA SER A 280 -15.94 -14.37 15.24
C SER A 280 -15.64 -13.24 16.23
N VAL A 281 -16.67 -12.67 16.86
CA VAL A 281 -16.51 -11.70 17.96
C VAL A 281 -15.70 -12.31 19.11
N ALA A 282 -16.05 -13.52 19.55
CA ALA A 282 -15.35 -14.19 20.65
C ALA A 282 -13.88 -14.50 20.31
N VAL A 283 -13.58 -14.88 19.06
CA VAL A 283 -12.21 -15.13 18.59
C VAL A 283 -11.37 -13.86 18.59
N LEU A 284 -11.88 -12.76 18.02
CA LEU A 284 -11.13 -11.49 17.98
C LEU A 284 -10.92 -10.93 19.39
N ALA A 285 -11.95 -10.93 20.25
CA ALA A 285 -11.83 -10.48 21.64
C ALA A 285 -10.72 -11.24 22.39
N ARG A 286 -10.70 -12.58 22.27
CA ARG A 286 -9.67 -13.43 22.88
C ARG A 286 -8.27 -13.09 22.38
N HIS A 287 -8.10 -12.90 21.08
CA HIS A 287 -6.79 -12.55 20.52
C HIS A 287 -6.32 -11.17 20.99
N ILE A 288 -7.21 -10.17 21.12
CA ILE A 288 -6.87 -8.86 21.68
C ILE A 288 -6.40 -8.98 23.14
N GLU A 289 -7.11 -9.80 23.93
CA GLU A 289 -6.86 -9.93 25.36
C GLU A 289 -5.63 -10.76 25.72
N SER A 290 -5.40 -11.87 25.03
CA SER A 290 -4.39 -12.86 25.43
C SER A 290 -3.51 -13.38 24.30
N GLY A 291 -3.65 -12.88 23.07
CA GLY A 291 -2.80 -13.30 21.94
C GLY A 291 -1.34 -12.85 22.09
N GLY A 292 -0.46 -13.39 21.23
CA GLY A 292 0.89 -12.84 21.09
C GLY A 292 0.85 -11.40 20.54
N ARG A 293 1.91 -10.61 20.76
CA ARG A 293 1.97 -9.19 20.35
C ARG A 293 1.52 -8.94 18.91
N ARG A 294 1.98 -9.77 17.96
CA ARG A 294 1.59 -9.71 16.53
C ARG A 294 0.07 -9.86 16.37
N ASP A 295 -0.49 -10.92 16.95
CA ASP A 295 -1.91 -11.28 16.82
C ASP A 295 -2.81 -10.25 17.48
N ARG A 296 -2.40 -9.70 18.63
CA ARG A 296 -3.09 -8.61 19.32
C ARG A 296 -3.20 -7.38 18.43
N VAL A 297 -2.07 -6.95 17.86
CA VAL A 297 -2.02 -5.78 16.96
C VAL A 297 -2.87 -6.01 15.71
N LEU A 298 -2.80 -7.21 15.12
CA LEU A 298 -3.63 -7.57 13.97
C LEU A 298 -5.12 -7.54 14.32
N ALA A 299 -5.53 -8.22 15.39
CA ALA A 299 -6.92 -8.27 15.85
C ALA A 299 -7.47 -6.87 16.19
N LEU A 300 -6.66 -6.00 16.82
CA LEU A 300 -7.02 -4.60 17.08
C LEU A 300 -7.27 -3.81 15.79
N ALA A 301 -6.43 -4.00 14.77
CA ALA A 301 -6.53 -3.27 13.51
C ALA A 301 -7.83 -3.60 12.75
N VAL A 302 -8.29 -4.84 12.83
CA VAL A 302 -9.42 -5.36 12.03
C VAL A 302 -10.76 -5.42 12.78
N SER A 303 -10.77 -5.31 14.11
CA SER A 303 -11.99 -5.46 14.90
C SER A 303 -13.01 -4.33 14.68
N PRO A 304 -14.26 -4.64 14.30
CA PRO A 304 -15.31 -3.64 14.21
C PRO A 304 -15.75 -3.17 15.60
N LEU A 305 -15.92 -1.85 15.76
CA LEU A 305 -16.16 -1.21 17.06
C LEU A 305 -17.65 -1.01 17.40
N ASP A 306 -18.56 -1.41 16.52
CA ASP A 306 -20.01 -1.43 16.74
C ASP A 306 -20.46 -2.63 17.59
N ARG A 307 -19.56 -3.60 17.83
CA ARG A 307 -19.80 -4.76 18.70
C ARG A 307 -19.32 -4.47 20.13
N PRO A 308 -20.21 -4.47 21.15
CA PRO A 308 -19.84 -4.09 22.52
C PRO A 308 -18.69 -4.90 23.11
N VAL A 309 -18.63 -6.21 22.83
CA VAL A 309 -17.57 -7.11 23.32
C VAL A 309 -16.20 -6.70 22.74
N LEU A 310 -16.13 -6.38 21.45
CA LEU A 310 -14.88 -5.95 20.81
C LEU A 310 -14.48 -4.54 21.25
N LEU A 311 -15.45 -3.63 21.40
CA LEU A 311 -15.19 -2.31 21.95
C LEU A 311 -14.57 -2.41 23.35
N ALA A 312 -15.13 -3.23 24.24
CA ALA A 312 -14.57 -3.45 25.58
C ALA A 312 -13.16 -4.05 25.54
N ALA A 313 -12.89 -5.02 24.65
CA ALA A 313 -11.55 -5.57 24.46
C ALA A 313 -10.55 -4.52 23.96
N VAL A 314 -10.95 -3.65 23.03
CA VAL A 314 -10.13 -2.53 22.53
C VAL A 314 -9.88 -1.48 23.62
N GLU A 315 -10.87 -1.17 24.44
CA GLU A 315 -10.72 -0.27 25.59
C GLU A 315 -9.71 -0.82 26.61
N LYS A 316 -9.80 -2.12 26.93
CA LYS A 316 -8.83 -2.80 27.78
C LYS A 316 -7.43 -2.79 27.17
N ALA A 317 -7.31 -3.05 25.87
CA ALA A 317 -6.03 -3.03 25.17
C ALA A 317 -5.41 -1.62 25.12
N ALA A 318 -6.22 -0.56 25.11
CA ALA A 318 -5.71 0.81 25.21
C ALA A 318 -5.01 1.08 26.56
N ASP A 319 -5.33 0.31 27.60
CA ASP A 319 -4.70 0.33 28.94
C ASP A 319 -3.56 -0.70 29.11
N ASP A 320 -3.11 -1.32 28.02
CA ASP A 320 -2.09 -2.37 28.08
C ASP A 320 -0.70 -1.85 28.49
N ALA A 321 0.06 -2.71 29.17
CA ALA A 321 1.44 -2.41 29.55
C ALA A 321 2.38 -2.35 28.33
N ASP A 322 2.06 -3.07 27.25
CA ASP A 322 2.78 -3.00 25.98
C ASP A 322 2.43 -1.71 25.22
N PRO A 323 3.40 -0.79 25.02
CA PRO A 323 3.16 0.47 24.33
C PRO A 323 2.63 0.33 22.91
N ASP A 324 3.06 -0.70 22.16
CA ASP A 324 2.60 -0.89 20.78
C ASP A 324 1.12 -1.28 20.78
N VAL A 325 0.68 -2.16 21.69
CA VAL A 325 -0.73 -2.56 21.82
C VAL A 325 -1.58 -1.39 22.31
N ALA A 326 -1.13 -0.68 23.35
CA ALA A 326 -1.84 0.48 23.89
C ALA A 326 -2.08 1.56 22.84
N VAL A 327 -1.05 1.90 22.05
CA VAL A 327 -1.17 2.90 20.97
C VAL A 327 -2.13 2.44 19.88
N GLN A 328 -2.12 1.15 19.49
CA GLN A 328 -3.08 0.66 18.49
C GLN A 328 -4.53 0.69 19.04
N GLY A 329 -4.75 0.28 20.29
CA GLY A 329 -6.07 0.39 20.94
C GLY A 329 -6.57 1.84 20.97
N LEU A 330 -5.72 2.78 21.41
CA LEU A 330 -6.04 4.21 21.44
C LEU A 330 -6.33 4.77 20.05
N ARG A 331 -5.57 4.37 19.02
CA ARG A 331 -5.81 4.77 17.63
C ARG A 331 -7.20 4.33 17.14
N ARG A 332 -7.64 3.11 17.50
CA ARG A 332 -9.00 2.64 17.16
C ARG A 332 -10.06 3.51 17.86
N LEU A 333 -9.89 3.78 19.15
CA LEU A 333 -10.82 4.61 19.93
C LEU A 333 -10.91 6.06 19.44
N LEU A 334 -9.84 6.60 18.84
CA LEU A 334 -9.83 7.96 18.28
C LEU A 334 -10.90 8.17 17.18
N SER A 335 -11.32 7.09 16.52
CA SER A 335 -12.38 7.12 15.51
C SER A 335 -13.80 7.30 16.09
N LEU A 336 -14.00 7.02 17.38
CA LEU A 336 -15.30 7.09 18.05
C LEU A 336 -15.46 8.41 18.80
N GLU A 337 -16.53 9.15 18.53
CA GLU A 337 -16.80 10.45 19.14
C GLU A 337 -16.77 10.41 20.69
N LYS A 338 -17.39 9.38 21.28
CA LYS A 338 -17.50 9.22 22.74
C LYS A 338 -16.16 9.02 23.44
N THR A 339 -15.17 8.40 22.79
CA THR A 339 -13.87 8.09 23.40
C THR A 339 -12.73 8.93 22.85
N ARG A 340 -12.98 9.74 21.79
CA ARG A 340 -11.99 10.56 21.10
C ARG A 340 -11.15 11.43 22.03
N ALA A 341 -11.77 12.23 22.90
CA ALA A 341 -11.06 13.16 23.77
C ALA A 341 -10.10 12.44 24.75
N ARG A 342 -10.56 11.33 25.35
CA ARG A 342 -9.73 10.49 26.25
C ARG A 342 -8.59 9.83 25.46
N ALA A 343 -8.89 9.27 24.29
CA ALA A 343 -7.88 8.62 23.44
C ALA A 343 -6.79 9.62 23.01
N GLN A 344 -7.19 10.81 22.59
CA GLN A 344 -6.32 11.91 22.19
C GLN A 344 -5.36 12.30 23.32
N THR A 345 -5.90 12.59 24.52
CA THR A 345 -5.10 12.96 25.70
C THR A 345 -4.04 11.91 26.04
N ARG A 346 -4.38 10.63 25.91
CA ARG A 346 -3.44 9.53 26.20
C ARG A 346 -2.41 9.35 25.11
N LEU A 347 -2.82 9.46 23.84
CA LEU A 347 -1.89 9.44 22.71
C LEU A 347 -0.89 10.59 22.80
N GLU A 348 -1.28 11.77 23.29
CA GLU A 348 -0.34 12.87 23.53
C GLU A 348 0.77 12.49 24.52
N GLY A 349 0.42 11.75 25.57
CA GLY A 349 1.39 11.20 26.52
C GLY A 349 2.41 10.27 25.84
N TYR A 350 1.96 9.41 24.93
CA TYR A 350 2.87 8.58 24.11
C TYR A 350 3.66 9.43 23.11
N ALA A 351 3.04 10.44 22.50
CA ALA A 351 3.63 11.26 21.45
C ALA A 351 4.86 12.07 21.91
N ALA A 352 5.07 12.25 23.21
CA ALA A 352 6.29 12.84 23.75
C ALA A 352 7.50 11.89 23.74
N ARG A 353 7.29 10.58 23.54
CA ARG A 353 8.37 9.56 23.53
C ARG A 353 9.15 9.59 22.22
N LYS A 354 10.44 9.24 22.28
CA LYS A 354 11.34 9.18 21.10
C LYS A 354 11.43 7.80 20.45
N ASP A 355 10.67 6.83 20.94
CA ASP A 355 10.63 5.46 20.43
C ASP A 355 9.56 5.27 19.33
N LYS A 356 9.41 4.03 18.86
CA LYS A 356 8.42 3.66 17.85
C LYS A 356 6.98 3.99 18.29
N ALA A 357 6.63 3.69 19.54
CA ALA A 357 5.28 3.95 20.06
C ALA A 357 4.96 5.45 20.05
N GLY A 358 5.94 6.31 20.36
CA GLY A 358 5.78 7.75 20.22
C GLY A 358 5.54 8.21 18.78
N ARG A 359 6.27 7.65 17.81
CA ARG A 359 6.06 7.94 16.37
C ARG A 359 4.68 7.48 15.88
N ASP A 360 4.24 6.30 16.29
CA ASP A 360 2.93 5.78 15.94
C ASP A 360 1.80 6.64 16.55
N ALA A 361 1.97 7.10 17.79
CA ALA A 361 1.04 8.02 18.44
C ALA A 361 0.96 9.38 17.74
N ARG A 362 2.11 9.96 17.34
CA ARG A 362 2.15 11.19 16.54
C ARG A 362 1.44 11.03 15.20
N THR A 363 1.63 9.88 14.53
CA THR A 363 0.94 9.58 13.27
C THR A 363 -0.58 9.46 13.45
N ALA A 364 -1.03 8.78 14.51
CA ALA A 364 -2.46 8.66 14.83
C ALA A 364 -3.10 10.03 15.13
N LEU A 365 -2.42 10.88 15.91
CA LEU A 365 -2.87 12.23 16.22
C LEU A 365 -2.87 13.16 15.00
N ALA A 366 -1.86 13.05 14.13
CA ALA A 366 -1.83 13.78 12.87
C ALA A 366 -3.02 13.42 11.96
N ALA A 367 -3.36 12.13 11.85
CA ALA A 367 -4.51 11.67 11.10
C ALA A 367 -5.85 12.18 11.68
N ALA A 368 -5.90 12.49 12.97
CA ALA A 368 -7.03 13.12 13.63
C ALA A 368 -7.01 14.66 13.59
N GLY A 369 -6.00 15.27 12.94
CA GLY A 369 -5.87 16.72 12.79
C GLY A 369 -5.38 17.45 14.05
N ASP A 370 -4.77 16.75 15.02
CA ASP A 370 -4.29 17.39 16.26
C ASP A 370 -3.00 18.17 16.02
N LEU A 371 -3.09 19.50 15.95
CA LEU A 371 -1.94 20.37 15.71
C LEU A 371 -0.96 20.45 16.89
N ARG A 372 -1.30 19.99 18.09
CA ARG A 372 -0.43 20.11 19.27
C ARG A 372 0.84 19.26 19.16
N ILE A 373 0.78 18.18 18.39
CA ILE A 373 1.92 17.29 18.13
C ILE A 373 2.91 17.85 17.09
N GLN A 374 2.57 18.96 16.42
CA GLN A 374 3.34 19.48 15.30
C GLN A 374 4.82 19.71 15.66
N LYS A 375 5.10 20.25 16.86
CA LYS A 375 6.48 20.49 17.31
C LYS A 375 7.29 19.19 17.38
N TRP A 376 6.74 18.11 17.95
CA TRP A 376 7.42 16.83 18.03
C TRP A 376 7.63 16.19 16.66
N VAL A 377 6.69 16.38 15.74
CA VAL A 377 6.83 15.92 14.35
C VAL A 377 7.95 16.69 13.63
N GLU A 378 8.06 18.00 13.85
CA GLU A 378 9.16 18.79 13.28
C GLU A 378 10.53 18.40 13.83
N GLU A 379 10.60 18.03 15.12
CA GLU A 379 11.81 17.47 15.72
C GLU A 379 12.23 16.13 15.05
N ASP A 380 11.26 15.28 14.68
CA ASP A 380 11.52 14.02 13.98
C ASP A 380 12.09 14.22 12.55
N LEU A 381 11.92 15.39 11.93
CA LEU A 381 12.55 15.68 10.63
C LEU A 381 14.09 15.67 10.71
N ALA A 382 14.64 15.89 11.90
CA ALA A 382 16.08 15.84 12.18
C ALA A 382 16.57 14.48 12.71
N ALA A 383 15.70 13.45 12.75
CA ALA A 383 16.08 12.12 13.21
C ALA A 383 17.19 11.51 12.35
N THR A 384 17.98 10.58 12.91
CA THR A 384 18.99 9.84 12.13
C THR A 384 18.38 8.72 11.30
N ASP A 385 17.26 8.14 11.75
CA ASP A 385 16.52 7.09 11.06
C ASP A 385 15.72 7.67 9.88
N PRO A 386 16.01 7.25 8.62
CA PRO A 386 15.26 7.68 7.44
C PRO A 386 13.75 7.44 7.56
N SER A 387 13.34 6.33 8.19
CA SER A 387 11.92 5.99 8.34
C SER A 387 11.19 6.98 9.24
N ALA A 388 11.86 7.48 10.28
CA ALA A 388 11.31 8.50 11.16
C ALA A 388 11.10 9.84 10.42
N LYS A 389 12.04 10.25 9.57
CA LYS A 389 11.91 11.48 8.75
C LYS A 389 10.73 11.39 7.79
N VAL A 390 10.58 10.28 7.07
CA VAL A 390 9.49 10.08 6.10
C VAL A 390 8.13 9.99 6.82
N ALA A 391 8.07 9.35 7.99
CA ALA A 391 6.87 9.34 8.81
C ALA A 391 6.49 10.74 9.29
N ALA A 392 7.47 11.56 9.67
CA ALA A 392 7.24 12.96 10.06
C ALA A 392 6.74 13.82 8.89
N ALA A 393 7.29 13.63 7.69
CA ALA A 393 6.79 14.28 6.47
C ALA A 393 5.31 13.95 6.22
N ARG A 394 4.94 12.66 6.35
CA ARG A 394 3.55 12.20 6.21
C ARG A 394 2.64 12.82 7.27
N ALA A 395 3.08 12.88 8.51
CA ALA A 395 2.31 13.52 9.58
C ALA A 395 2.09 15.02 9.30
N LEU A 396 3.09 15.75 8.79
CA LEU A 396 2.92 17.16 8.40
C LEU A 396 1.99 17.34 7.21
N VAL A 397 1.98 16.41 6.26
CA VAL A 397 0.99 16.39 5.17
C VAL A 397 -0.43 16.22 5.71
N LEU A 398 -0.65 15.27 6.64
CA LEU A 398 -1.95 15.06 7.28
C LEU A 398 -2.43 16.27 8.10
N LEU A 399 -1.51 17.01 8.71
CA LEU A 399 -1.81 18.26 9.43
C LEU A 399 -2.03 19.48 8.51
N GLY A 400 -1.90 19.34 7.19
CA GLY A 400 -1.96 20.49 6.27
C GLY A 400 -0.80 21.47 6.49
N ARG A 401 0.41 20.96 6.73
CA ARG A 401 1.65 21.71 6.99
C ARG A 401 2.80 21.24 6.11
N MET A 402 2.50 20.80 4.89
CA MET A 402 3.49 20.25 3.94
C MET A 402 4.75 21.12 3.79
N PRO A 403 4.69 22.47 3.68
CA PRO A 403 5.89 23.29 3.50
C PRO A 403 6.93 23.15 4.60
N ARG A 404 6.52 22.76 5.82
CA ARG A 404 7.44 22.54 6.94
C ARG A 404 8.31 21.30 6.80
N ALA A 405 7.92 20.34 5.97
CA ALA A 405 8.71 19.15 5.65
C ALA A 405 9.58 19.33 4.38
N SER A 406 9.50 20.47 3.70
CA SER A 406 10.12 20.70 2.39
C SER A 406 11.64 20.49 2.37
N LEU A 407 12.34 20.73 3.48
CA LEU A 407 13.79 20.54 3.57
C LEU A 407 14.24 19.10 3.36
N LEU A 408 13.35 18.11 3.58
CA LEU A 408 13.64 16.70 3.30
C LEU A 408 13.79 16.41 1.79
N LEU A 409 13.31 17.31 0.91
CA LEU A 409 13.59 17.24 -0.53
C LEU A 409 15.09 17.44 -0.85
N THR A 410 15.85 17.93 0.13
CA THR A 410 17.32 18.12 0.05
C THR A 410 18.09 17.26 1.04
N ASP A 411 17.44 16.27 1.65
CA ASP A 411 18.10 15.36 2.59
C ASP A 411 19.31 14.67 1.94
N PRO A 412 20.42 14.43 2.65
CA PRO A 412 21.56 13.71 2.08
C PRO A 412 21.20 12.28 1.63
N ASP A 413 20.24 11.62 2.27
CA ASP A 413 19.81 10.28 1.89
C ASP A 413 18.83 10.33 0.69
N PRO A 414 19.17 9.72 -0.46
CA PRO A 414 18.28 9.62 -1.61
C PRO A 414 16.93 8.97 -1.30
N HIS A 415 16.88 8.01 -0.37
CA HIS A 415 15.64 7.38 0.08
C HIS A 415 14.70 8.40 0.69
N VAL A 416 15.20 9.22 1.62
CA VAL A 416 14.40 10.27 2.26
C VAL A 416 13.89 11.27 1.23
N ARG A 417 14.73 11.73 0.30
CA ARG A 417 14.31 12.66 -0.76
C ARG A 417 13.20 12.07 -1.63
N THR A 418 13.37 10.83 -2.09
CA THR A 418 12.43 10.19 -3.02
C THR A 418 11.11 9.82 -2.34
N ALA A 419 11.18 9.19 -1.17
CA ALA A 419 9.98 8.79 -0.42
C ALA A 419 9.19 10.02 0.06
N THR A 420 9.87 11.09 0.50
CA THR A 420 9.20 12.35 0.87
C THR A 420 8.57 13.04 -0.34
N SER A 421 9.26 13.05 -1.48
CA SER A 421 8.68 13.56 -2.73
C SER A 421 7.39 12.81 -3.06
N CYS A 422 7.40 11.49 -2.94
CA CYS A 422 6.20 10.68 -3.16
C CYS A 422 5.08 10.98 -2.16
N VAL A 423 5.40 11.24 -0.88
CA VAL A 423 4.43 11.67 0.12
C VAL A 423 3.75 13.00 -0.27
N PHE A 424 4.48 13.94 -0.89
CA PHE A 424 3.91 15.22 -1.32
C PHE A 424 3.08 15.11 -2.60
N LEU A 425 3.42 14.17 -3.49
CA LEU A 425 2.72 13.95 -4.76
C LEU A 425 1.41 13.16 -4.66
N ARG A 426 1.13 12.52 -3.52
CA ARG A 426 -0.08 11.70 -3.29
C ARG A 426 -1.32 12.47 -2.82
N LYS A 427 -1.23 13.80 -2.71
CA LYS A 427 -2.28 14.64 -2.15
C LYS A 427 -3.51 14.74 -3.03
#